data_AF-A0A3B9T6S1-F1
#
_entry.id   AF-A0A3B9T6S1-F1
#
_cell.length_a   1.000
_cell.length_b   1.000
_cell.length_c   1.000
_cell.angle_alpha   90.00
_cell.angle_beta   90.00
_cell.angle_gamma   90.00
#
_symmetry.space_group_name_H-M   'P 1'
#
loop_
_entity.id
_entity.type
_entity.pdbx_description
1 polymer ?
#
loop_
_entity_poly.entity_id
_entity_poly.type
_entity_poly.pdbx_seq_one_letter_code
_entity_poly.pdbx_strand_id
1 'polypeptide(L)'
;MKKHVKKSFLFIFFLALLVSCSLDAEYYDLKGMITKIDAPDTVQLNQKIYVNVTFNAGTDGCATAPYLNTSWIGNEIMVEGRYSYPKNAGVCPQYIPSATLSFSFVAEKIGEIILRANDESGIADTIQVVMP
;
A
#
# COMPACT_ATOMS: atom_id res chain seq x y z
N MET A 1 -37.15 16.87 61.32
CA MET A 1 -36.53 17.99 60.57
C MET A 1 -35.80 17.45 59.36
N LYS A 2 -36.15 17.97 58.17
CA LYS A 2 -35.52 17.63 56.88
C LYS A 2 -34.12 18.24 56.80
N LYS A 3 -33.13 17.47 56.34
CA LYS A 3 -31.98 18.02 55.59
C LYS A 3 -31.45 16.97 54.63
N HIS A 4 -31.97 17.02 53.40
CA HIS A 4 -31.30 16.46 52.24
C HIS A 4 -30.12 17.35 51.90
N VAL A 5 -28.90 16.80 51.90
CA VAL A 5 -27.81 17.32 51.08
C VAL A 5 -27.50 16.23 50.07
N LYS A 6 -28.03 16.41 48.86
CA LYS A 6 -27.79 15.56 47.70
C LYS A 6 -26.85 16.30 46.76
N LYS A 7 -25.90 15.56 46.21
CA LYS A 7 -25.22 15.79 44.92
C LYS A 7 -24.16 16.90 44.89
N SER A 8 -22.92 16.52 45.21
CA SER A 8 -21.71 17.07 44.56
C SER A 8 -20.61 16.02 44.58
N PHE A 9 -20.80 14.90 43.88
CA PHE A 9 -19.74 13.90 43.63
C PHE A 9 -19.89 13.25 42.24
N LEU A 10 -20.54 13.95 41.31
CA LEU A 10 -20.82 13.44 39.97
C LEU A 10 -20.41 14.45 38.89
N PHE A 11 -19.28 15.13 39.08
CA PHE A 11 -18.72 16.02 38.05
C PHE A 11 -17.29 15.66 37.63
N ILE A 12 -16.57 14.89 38.45
CA ILE A 12 -15.17 14.53 38.15
C ILE A 12 -15.06 13.27 37.28
N PHE A 13 -16.10 12.41 37.26
CA PHE A 13 -16.07 11.19 36.46
C PHE A 13 -16.36 11.40 34.96
N PHE A 14 -16.86 12.57 34.57
CA PHE A 14 -17.15 12.89 33.16
C PHE A 14 -15.98 13.57 32.43
N LEU A 15 -14.99 14.08 33.15
CA LEU A 15 -13.80 14.72 32.57
C LEU A 15 -12.68 13.71 32.23
N ALA A 16 -12.82 12.45 32.62
CA ALA A 16 -11.91 11.36 32.23
C ALA A 16 -12.24 10.74 30.85
N LEU A 17 -13.41 11.07 30.28
CA LEU A 17 -13.87 10.56 28.97
C LEU A 17 -13.44 11.44 27.78
N LEU A 18 -12.74 12.54 28.02
CA LEU A 18 -12.22 13.43 26.95
C LEU A 18 -10.75 13.20 26.62
N VAL A 19 -10.06 12.28 27.31
CA VAL A 19 -8.78 11.73 26.83
C VAL A 19 -9.09 10.57 25.90
N SER A 20 -9.90 10.85 24.88
CA SER A 20 -9.90 10.08 23.64
C SER A 20 -8.52 10.28 23.05
N CYS A 21 -7.59 9.43 23.46
CA CYS A 21 -6.25 9.39 22.91
C CYS A 21 -6.42 8.93 21.45
N SER A 22 -6.56 9.88 20.54
CA SER A 22 -6.28 9.66 19.12
C SER A 22 -4.78 9.38 19.02
N LEU A 23 -4.37 8.18 19.43
CA LEU A 23 -3.11 7.60 19.01
C LEU A 23 -3.34 7.22 17.56
N ASP A 24 -3.32 8.22 16.68
CA ASP A 24 -3.03 7.98 15.27
C ASP A 24 -1.70 7.23 15.29
N ALA A 25 -1.75 5.92 15.07
CA ALA A 25 -0.56 5.12 14.97
C ALA A 25 0.25 5.73 13.83
N GLU A 26 1.37 6.36 14.14
CA GLU A 26 2.23 6.92 13.12
C GLU A 26 2.86 5.76 12.35
N TYR A 27 2.90 5.86 11.03
CA TYR A 27 3.56 4.90 10.16
C TYR A 27 4.71 5.59 9.40
N TYR A 28 5.80 4.87 9.19
CA TYR A 28 6.72 5.15 8.09
C TYR A 28 6.17 4.52 6.82
N ASP A 29 6.35 5.18 5.70
CA ASP A 29 5.97 4.66 4.39
C ASP A 29 7.22 4.58 3.51
N LEU A 30 7.57 3.36 3.13
CA LEU A 30 8.86 2.98 2.59
C LEU A 30 8.67 2.21 1.27
N LYS A 31 9.73 2.22 0.44
CA LYS A 31 9.76 1.44 -0.79
C LYS A 31 10.15 0.00 -0.49
N GLY A 32 9.36 -0.93 -1.00
CA GLY A 32 9.73 -2.32 -1.13
C GLY A 32 10.51 -2.57 -2.41
N MET A 33 11.33 -3.62 -2.40
CA MET A 33 12.02 -4.09 -3.61
C MET A 33 11.11 -5.04 -4.38
N ILE A 34 10.79 -4.70 -5.63
CA ILE A 34 10.04 -5.56 -6.52
C ILE A 34 10.86 -6.81 -6.83
N THR A 35 10.18 -7.95 -6.84
CA THR A 35 10.77 -9.27 -7.12
C THR A 35 10.11 -9.94 -8.32
N LYS A 36 8.90 -9.51 -8.71
CA LYS A 36 8.23 -9.98 -9.91
C LYS A 36 7.21 -8.95 -10.39
N ILE A 37 7.15 -8.76 -11.71
CA ILE A 37 6.02 -8.15 -12.42
C ILE A 37 5.45 -9.26 -13.31
N ASP A 38 4.13 -9.44 -13.29
CA ASP A 38 3.42 -10.49 -14.04
C ASP A 38 2.28 -9.83 -14.82
N ALA A 39 2.40 -9.85 -16.14
CA ALA A 39 1.48 -9.24 -17.08
C ALA A 39 1.28 -10.17 -18.30
N PRO A 40 0.18 -10.00 -19.06
CA PRO A 40 0.02 -10.71 -20.33
C PRO A 40 1.01 -10.21 -21.38
N ASP A 41 1.69 -11.13 -22.08
CA ASP A 41 2.65 -10.79 -23.14
C ASP A 41 2.03 -9.98 -24.29
N THR A 42 0.76 -10.23 -24.60
CA THR A 42 0.06 -9.61 -25.73
C THR A 42 -1.39 -9.33 -25.42
N VAL A 43 -1.88 -8.15 -25.83
CA VAL A 43 -3.25 -7.68 -25.58
C VAL A 43 -3.78 -6.88 -26.77
N GLN A 44 -5.10 -6.81 -26.90
CA GLN A 44 -5.74 -6.02 -27.95
C GLN A 44 -5.86 -4.54 -27.56
N LEU A 45 -5.89 -3.66 -28.56
CA LEU A 45 -6.21 -2.24 -28.38
C LEU A 45 -7.56 -2.09 -27.65
N ASN A 46 -7.61 -1.15 -26.70
CA ASN A 46 -8.74 -0.87 -25.82
C ASN A 46 -9.10 -2.00 -24.84
N GLN A 47 -8.25 -3.03 -24.70
CA GLN A 47 -8.43 -4.06 -23.68
C GLN A 47 -7.97 -3.56 -22.31
N LYS A 48 -8.71 -3.92 -21.25
CA LYS A 48 -8.27 -3.73 -19.86
C LYS A 48 -7.26 -4.82 -19.49
N ILE A 49 -6.10 -4.39 -19.01
CA ILE A 49 -4.96 -5.21 -18.62
C ILE A 49 -4.90 -5.24 -17.10
N TYR A 50 -4.64 -6.41 -16.53
CA TYR A 50 -4.37 -6.60 -15.11
C TYR A 50 -2.91 -7.01 -14.94
N VAL A 51 -2.19 -6.33 -14.06
CA VAL A 51 -0.78 -6.57 -13.76
C VAL A 51 -0.66 -6.90 -12.29
N ASN A 52 0.02 -8.01 -11.97
CA ASN A 52 0.36 -8.38 -10.60
C ASN A 52 1.82 -8.07 -10.31
N VAL A 53 2.08 -7.49 -9.15
CA VAL A 53 3.43 -7.09 -8.73
C VAL A 53 3.71 -7.70 -7.37
N THR A 54 4.76 -8.51 -7.31
CA THR A 54 5.27 -9.10 -6.08
C THR A 54 6.50 -8.32 -5.63
N PHE A 55 6.56 -7.99 -4.34
CA PHE A 55 7.66 -7.24 -3.75
C PHE A 55 7.90 -7.61 -2.27
N ASN A 56 9.07 -7.24 -1.76
CA ASN A 56 9.39 -7.32 -0.34
C ASN A 56 8.69 -6.18 0.40
N ALA A 57 7.75 -6.53 1.26
CA ALA A 57 6.79 -5.63 1.89
C ALA A 57 7.17 -5.22 3.32
N GLY A 58 8.47 -5.22 3.64
CA GLY A 58 8.93 -4.91 5.00
C GLY A 58 10.30 -5.47 5.34
N THR A 59 10.72 -5.19 6.57
CA THR A 59 11.91 -5.79 7.20
C THR A 59 11.55 -6.84 8.26
N ASP A 60 10.30 -6.85 8.72
CA ASP A 60 9.75 -7.80 9.69
C ASP A 60 8.22 -7.90 9.54
N GLY A 61 7.60 -8.76 10.36
CA GLY A 61 6.17 -9.09 10.29
C GLY A 61 5.18 -7.99 10.72
N CYS A 62 5.64 -6.83 11.18
CA CYS A 62 4.75 -5.70 11.49
C CYS A 62 4.47 -4.81 10.29
N ALA A 63 5.22 -4.97 9.19
CA ALA A 63 5.00 -4.20 7.99
C ALA A 63 3.73 -4.65 7.25
N THR A 64 3.08 -3.70 6.59
CA THR A 64 1.89 -3.93 5.76
C THR A 64 2.13 -3.34 4.38
N ALA A 65 1.63 -3.97 3.33
CA ALA A 65 1.74 -3.48 1.95
C ALA A 65 0.38 -2.94 1.46
N PRO A 66 0.07 -1.65 1.72
CA PRO A 66 -1.27 -1.14 1.46
C PRO A 66 -1.55 -0.83 -0.01
N TYR A 67 -0.53 -0.49 -0.81
CA TYR A 67 -0.74 -0.02 -2.18
C TYR A 67 0.51 -0.11 -3.08
N LEU A 68 0.29 0.04 -4.39
CA LEU A 68 1.33 0.30 -5.39
C LEU A 68 1.23 1.75 -5.82
N ASN A 69 2.37 2.39 -6.08
CA ASN A 69 2.42 3.63 -6.84
C ASN A 69 2.77 3.33 -8.29
N THR A 70 2.03 3.91 -9.23
CA THR A 70 2.28 3.74 -10.67
C THR A 70 2.30 5.09 -11.36
N SER A 71 3.25 5.31 -12.28
CA SER A 71 3.31 6.52 -13.10
C SER A 71 3.68 6.19 -14.54
N TRP A 72 3.22 7.04 -15.46
CA TRP A 72 3.48 6.89 -16.89
C TRP A 72 4.61 7.82 -17.34
N ILE A 73 5.54 7.28 -18.11
CA ILE A 73 6.61 8.03 -18.77
C ILE A 73 6.70 7.53 -20.22
N GLY A 74 6.03 8.24 -21.14
CA GLY A 74 5.94 7.79 -22.53
C GLY A 74 5.16 6.47 -22.65
N ASN A 75 5.83 5.40 -23.09
CA ASN A 75 5.29 4.05 -23.16
C ASN A 75 5.73 3.15 -21.98
N GLU A 76 6.43 3.71 -20.99
CA GLU A 76 6.81 2.99 -19.78
C GLU A 76 5.81 3.28 -18.64
N ILE A 77 5.42 2.24 -17.91
CA ILE A 77 4.74 2.34 -16.61
C ILE A 77 5.78 2.02 -15.54
N MET A 78 6.15 3.04 -14.77
CA MET A 78 6.98 2.88 -13.59
C MET A 78 6.12 2.38 -12.44
N VAL A 79 6.55 1.30 -11.80
CA VAL A 79 5.82 0.66 -10.70
C VAL A 79 6.65 0.65 -9.42
N GLU A 80 6.06 1.03 -8.31
CA GLU A 80 6.71 1.09 -7.00
C GLU A 80 5.84 0.37 -5.96
N GLY A 81 6.40 -0.67 -5.33
CA GLY A 81 5.77 -1.33 -4.17
C GLY A 81 5.99 -0.51 -2.91
N ARG A 82 4.92 -0.18 -2.18
CA ARG A 82 5.00 0.58 -0.92
C ARG A 82 4.59 -0.30 0.24
N TYR A 83 5.31 -0.16 1.36
CA TYR A 83 4.89 -0.75 2.62
C TYR A 83 4.94 0.27 3.75
N SER A 84 4.01 0.12 4.67
CA SER A 84 3.88 0.91 5.87
C SER A 84 4.38 0.13 7.08
N TYR A 85 5.18 0.80 7.91
CA TYR A 85 5.73 0.23 9.14
C TYR A 85 5.33 1.09 10.35
N PRO A 86 4.73 0.53 11.41
CA PRO A 86 4.33 1.30 12.58
C PRO A 86 5.54 1.84 13.35
N LYS A 87 5.59 3.14 13.64
CA LYS A 87 6.75 3.77 14.31
C LYS A 87 7.01 3.23 15.72
N ASN A 88 5.94 2.87 16.42
CA ASN A 88 5.98 2.30 17.77
C ASN A 88 5.60 0.82 17.75
N ALA A 89 6.07 0.08 16.73
CA ALA A 89 5.89 -1.35 16.70
C ALA A 89 6.58 -1.97 17.93
N GLY A 90 5.85 -2.82 18.65
CA GLY A 90 6.40 -3.58 19.77
C GLY A 90 7.32 -4.70 19.27
N VAL A 91 7.09 -5.91 19.74
CA VAL A 91 7.82 -7.09 19.26
C VAL A 91 7.21 -7.56 17.94
N CYS A 92 8.00 -7.52 16.87
CA CYS A 92 7.60 -7.98 15.55
C CYS A 92 8.17 -9.37 15.23
N PRO A 93 7.39 -10.26 14.60
CA PRO A 93 7.91 -11.52 14.09
C PRO A 93 9.09 -11.31 13.13
N GLN A 94 10.15 -12.09 13.30
CA GLN A 94 11.37 -12.01 12.48
C GLN A 94 11.20 -12.77 11.15
N TYR A 95 10.33 -12.26 10.28
CA TYR A 95 10.22 -12.72 8.90
C TYR A 95 10.05 -11.51 7.98
N ILE A 96 10.63 -11.54 6.78
CA ILE A 96 10.44 -10.49 5.78
C ILE A 96 9.14 -10.79 5.03
N PRO A 97 8.08 -9.96 5.16
CA PRO A 97 6.85 -10.18 4.44
C PRO A 97 7.07 -9.96 2.94
N SER A 98 6.42 -10.79 2.12
CA SER A 98 6.23 -10.53 0.70
C SER A 98 4.76 -10.24 0.46
N ALA A 99 4.48 -9.30 -0.45
CA ALA A 99 3.13 -8.98 -0.87
C ALA A 99 3.01 -9.08 -2.38
N THR A 100 1.83 -9.47 -2.85
CA THR A 100 1.44 -9.37 -4.26
C THR A 100 0.23 -8.47 -4.35
N LEU A 101 0.37 -7.36 -5.05
CA LEU A 101 -0.69 -6.40 -5.30
C LEU A 101 -0.94 -6.27 -6.79
N SER A 102 -2.15 -5.89 -7.17
CA SER A 102 -2.56 -5.78 -8.57
C SER A 102 -2.97 -4.34 -8.92
N PHE A 103 -2.66 -3.92 -10.14
CA PHE A 103 -3.24 -2.72 -10.73
C PHE A 103 -3.75 -3.04 -12.15
N SER A 104 -4.51 -2.11 -12.72
CA SER A 104 -5.06 -2.28 -14.06
C SER A 104 -5.07 -0.98 -14.84
N PHE A 105 -4.94 -1.08 -16.16
CA PHE A 105 -5.03 0.05 -17.09
C PHE A 105 -5.64 -0.41 -18.43
N VAL A 106 -5.93 0.52 -19.33
CA VAL A 106 -6.46 0.23 -20.67
C VAL A 106 -5.37 0.48 -21.71
N ALA A 107 -5.21 -0.45 -22.66
CA ALA A 107 -4.27 -0.32 -23.76
C ALA A 107 -4.78 0.69 -24.81
N GLU A 108 -4.50 1.98 -24.65
CA GLU A 108 -5.07 3.02 -25.53
C GLU A 108 -4.34 3.18 -26.88
N LYS A 109 -3.15 2.58 -27.04
CA LYS A 109 -2.31 2.72 -28.23
C LYS A 109 -1.67 1.40 -28.61
N ILE A 110 -1.55 1.15 -29.92
CA ILE A 110 -0.78 0.03 -30.48
C ILE A 110 0.70 0.27 -30.23
N GLY A 111 1.43 -0.82 -29.95
CA GLY A 111 2.87 -0.77 -29.73
C GLY A 111 3.28 -1.47 -28.44
N GLU A 112 4.50 -1.20 -28.02
CA GLU A 112 5.10 -1.79 -26.84
C GLU A 112 4.82 -0.94 -25.60
N ILE A 113 4.37 -1.56 -24.53
CA ILE A 113 4.29 -0.96 -23.19
C ILE A 113 5.29 -1.67 -22.29
N ILE A 114 6.18 -0.90 -21.68
CA ILE A 114 7.21 -1.44 -20.78
C ILE A 114 6.76 -1.23 -19.35
N LEU A 115 6.67 -2.31 -18.57
CA LEU A 115 6.47 -2.24 -17.13
C LEU A 115 7.84 -2.26 -16.46
N ARG A 116 8.17 -1.26 -15.64
CA ARG A 116 9.49 -1.15 -15.02
C ARG A 116 9.38 -0.92 -13.52
N ALA A 117 10.13 -1.69 -12.73
CA ALA A 117 10.29 -1.43 -11.31
C ALA A 117 11.01 -0.09 -11.09
N ASN A 118 10.44 0.76 -10.23
CA ASN A 118 11.01 2.05 -9.83
C ASN A 118 11.87 1.89 -8.57
N ASP A 119 12.81 0.97 -8.62
CA ASP A 119 13.77 0.64 -7.57
C ASP A 119 15.08 0.12 -8.19
N GLU A 120 15.98 -0.38 -7.36
CA GLU A 120 17.29 -0.88 -7.77
C GLU A 120 17.28 -2.32 -8.31
N SER A 121 16.12 -2.99 -8.36
CA SER A 121 16.02 -4.40 -8.78
C SER A 121 16.29 -4.60 -10.28
N GLY A 122 16.07 -3.56 -11.09
CA GLY A 122 16.16 -3.62 -12.55
C GLY A 122 15.09 -4.50 -13.21
N ILE A 123 14.06 -4.94 -12.47
CA ILE A 123 12.99 -5.78 -12.99
C ILE A 123 12.14 -4.97 -13.98
N ALA A 124 11.91 -5.58 -15.14
CA ALA A 124 11.01 -5.06 -16.14
C ALA A 124 10.28 -6.20 -16.85
N ASP A 125 9.12 -5.88 -17.39
CA ASP A 125 8.32 -6.75 -18.23
C ASP A 125 7.75 -5.94 -19.41
N THR A 126 7.26 -6.60 -20.45
CA THR A 126 6.84 -5.95 -21.68
C THR A 126 5.54 -6.53 -22.20
N ILE A 127 4.61 -5.64 -22.56
CA ILE A 127 3.33 -5.99 -23.15
C ILE A 127 3.28 -5.48 -24.58
N GLN A 128 2.97 -6.35 -25.52
CA GLN A 128 2.70 -5.97 -26.90
C GLN A 128 1.20 -5.69 -27.10
N VAL A 129 0.87 -4.46 -27.50
CA VAL A 129 -0.50 -4.10 -27.88
C VAL A 129 -0.66 -4.25 -29.39
N VAL A 130 -1.66 -5.03 -29.80
CA VAL A 130 -1.97 -5.32 -31.21
C VAL A 130 -3.36 -4.84 -31.59
N MET A 131 -3.63 -4.73 -32.89
CA MET A 131 -5.00 -4.54 -33.36
C MET A 131 -5.86 -5.77 -32.99
N PRO A 132 -7.16 -5.57 -32.72
CA PRO A 132 -8.08 -6.67 -32.44
C PRO A 132 -8.24 -7.63 -33.63
#